data_AF-A0AA96VB67-F1
#
_entry.id   AF-A0AA96VB67-F1
#
_cell.length_a   1.000
_cell.length_b   1.000
_cell.length_c   1.000
_cell.angle_alpha   90.00
_cell.angle_beta   90.00
_cell.angle_gamma   90.00
#
_symmetry.space_group_name_H-M   'P 1'
#
loop_
_entity.id
_entity.type
_entity.pdbx_description
1 polymer ?
#
loop_
_entity_poly.entity_id
_entity_poly.type
_entity_poly.pdbx_seq_one_letter_code
_entity_poly.pdbx_strand_id
1 'polypeptide(L)'
;MRVTMDIELKDEPGQLILALEPVSHFKANLISVFHYHKTKNTSPGMDGKVQVRLVLDAKPQIINSIKDEIESRGIRVLRIDEEKYRETITVIMIGHVINTDIKDTISRIDGTGIAEVVDMSLSMPEIVKPTSAALKINAVGRTELNEVLEMLKEIALEKDLLLILPIDAD
;
A
#
# COMPACT_ATOMS: atom_id res chain seq x y z
N MET A 1 8.72 2.04 -1.93
CA MET A 1 7.28 2.35 -1.83
C MET A 1 6.71 2.32 -3.23
N ARG A 2 5.59 1.62 -3.45
CA ARG A 2 5.02 1.53 -4.79
C ARG A 2 4.08 2.72 -4.98
N VAL A 3 4.23 3.42 -6.09
CA VAL A 3 3.48 4.64 -6.37
C VAL A 3 2.90 4.56 -7.76
N THR A 4 1.61 4.83 -7.87
CA THR A 4 0.93 4.97 -9.16
C THR A 4 0.75 6.45 -9.45
N MET A 5 1.35 6.91 -10.55
CA MET A 5 1.29 8.30 -10.99
C MET A 5 0.53 8.38 -12.32
N ASP A 6 -0.60 9.09 -12.32
CA ASP A 6 -1.37 9.38 -13.53
C ASP A 6 -0.93 10.73 -14.09
N ILE A 7 -0.47 10.76 -15.34
CA ILE A 7 0.00 11.96 -16.03
C ILE A 7 -0.75 12.19 -17.34
N GLU A 8 -0.83 13.45 -17.74
CA GLU A 8 -1.41 13.89 -19.00
C GLU A 8 -0.30 14.44 -19.92
N LEU A 9 -0.07 13.76 -21.03
CA LEU A 9 0.90 14.11 -22.06
C LEU A 9 0.22 14.77 -23.24
N LYS A 10 0.96 15.62 -23.97
CA LYS A 10 0.56 16.04 -25.32
C LYS A 10 0.75 14.87 -26.29
N ASP A 11 -0.08 14.82 -27.32
CA ASP A 11 0.02 13.84 -28.41
C ASP A 11 1.07 14.28 -29.44
N GLU A 12 2.32 14.34 -28.99
CA GLU A 12 3.50 14.70 -29.79
C GLU A 12 4.61 13.65 -29.60
N PRO A 13 5.41 13.33 -30.63
CA PRO A 13 6.53 12.42 -30.50
C PRO A 13 7.51 12.85 -29.41
N GLY A 14 7.99 11.90 -28.60
CA GLY A 14 8.98 12.15 -27.55
C GLY A 14 8.42 12.59 -26.19
N GLN A 15 7.12 12.87 -26.08
CA GLN A 15 6.51 13.31 -24.81
C GLN A 15 6.64 12.28 -23.67
N LEU A 16 6.54 10.98 -23.99
CA LEU A 16 6.75 9.94 -22.99
C LEU A 16 8.21 9.87 -22.49
N ILE A 17 9.18 10.16 -23.35
CA ILE A 17 10.60 10.20 -22.97
C ILE A 17 10.83 11.35 -22.00
N LEU A 18 10.28 12.53 -22.30
CA LEU A 18 10.35 13.70 -21.41
C LEU A 18 9.76 13.43 -20.03
N ALA A 19 8.70 12.60 -19.95
CA ALA A 19 8.07 12.20 -18.71
C ALA A 19 8.89 11.18 -17.90
N LEU A 20 9.63 10.30 -18.58
CA LEU A 20 10.40 9.23 -17.95
C LEU A 20 11.83 9.64 -17.58
N GLU A 21 12.36 10.70 -18.18
CA GLU A 21 13.70 11.23 -17.83
C GLU A 21 13.84 11.57 -16.34
N PRO A 22 12.90 12.28 -15.67
CA PRO A 22 12.97 12.52 -14.23
C PRO A 22 12.99 11.22 -13.41
N VAL A 23 12.18 10.23 -13.79
CA VAL A 23 12.14 8.92 -13.13
C VAL A 23 13.53 8.26 -13.18
N SER A 24 14.19 8.32 -14.34
CA SER A 24 15.55 7.83 -14.53
C SER A 24 16.59 8.63 -13.75
N HIS A 25 16.51 9.97 -13.77
CA HIS A 25 17.42 10.88 -13.05
C HIS A 25 17.42 10.57 -11.54
N PHE A 26 16.24 10.45 -10.95
CA PHE A 26 16.10 10.14 -9.52
C PHE A 26 16.29 8.66 -9.17
N LYS A 27 16.70 7.83 -10.15
CA LYS A 27 16.92 6.38 -10.00
C LYS A 27 15.71 5.65 -9.40
N ALA A 28 14.51 6.09 -9.74
CA ALA A 28 13.29 5.39 -9.40
C ALA A 28 13.12 4.18 -10.33
N ASN A 29 12.67 3.06 -9.77
CA ASN A 29 12.43 1.85 -10.56
C ASN A 29 11.06 1.96 -11.24
N LEU A 30 11.02 1.91 -12.57
CA LEU A 30 9.78 1.90 -13.35
C LEU A 30 9.27 0.47 -13.48
N ILE A 31 8.19 0.14 -12.77
CA ILE A 31 7.58 -1.20 -12.79
C ILE A 31 6.75 -1.40 -14.06
N SER A 32 5.88 -0.45 -14.38
CA SER A 32 5.03 -0.54 -15.55
C SER A 32 4.57 0.83 -16.07
N VAL A 33 4.23 0.86 -17.35
CA VAL A 33 3.66 2.02 -18.04
C VAL A 33 2.37 1.56 -18.72
N PHE A 34 1.25 2.20 -18.40
CA PHE A 34 -0.01 1.99 -19.09
C PHE A 34 -0.35 3.22 -19.90
N HIS A 35 -0.60 3.02 -21.18
CA HIS A 35 -0.99 4.08 -22.10
C HIS A 35 -2.46 3.92 -22.46
N TYR A 36 -3.30 4.89 -22.08
CA TYR A 36 -4.72 4.85 -22.39
C TYR A 36 -4.97 5.54 -23.73
N HIS A 37 -5.15 4.76 -24.78
CA HIS A 37 -5.58 5.28 -26.07
C HIS A 37 -7.08 5.55 -26.00
N LYS A 38 -7.51 6.81 -26.12
CA LYS A 38 -8.94 7.10 -26.25
C LYS A 38 -9.45 6.48 -27.55
N THR A 39 -10.40 5.57 -27.46
CA THR A 39 -11.26 5.24 -28.59
C THR A 39 -11.99 6.52 -28.98
N LYS A 40 -11.86 6.91 -30.26
CA LYS A 40 -12.61 8.00 -30.89
C LYS A 40 -14.09 7.85 -30.50
N ASN A 41 -14.53 8.63 -29.53
CA ASN A 41 -15.89 9.11 -29.30
C ASN A 41 -15.94 9.72 -27.90
N THR A 42 -16.51 10.93 -27.82
CA THR A 42 -16.91 11.68 -26.62
C THR A 42 -15.93 12.78 -26.16
N SER A 43 -16.32 14.00 -26.57
CA SER A 43 -16.08 15.34 -26.00
C SER A 43 -15.26 16.29 -26.90
N PRO A 44 -15.90 17.29 -27.54
CA PRO A 44 -15.18 18.33 -28.27
C PRO A 44 -14.40 19.20 -27.27
N GLY A 45 -13.08 19.32 -27.46
CA GLY A 45 -12.19 20.16 -26.62
C GLY A 45 -11.01 19.45 -25.96
N MET A 46 -10.84 18.14 -26.15
CA MET A 46 -9.67 17.35 -25.69
C MET A 46 -8.83 16.84 -26.86
N ASP A 47 -8.62 17.67 -27.89
CA ASP A 47 -7.78 17.31 -29.03
C ASP A 47 -6.30 17.30 -28.61
N GLY A 48 -5.64 16.15 -28.76
CA GLY A 48 -4.18 16.02 -28.66
C GLY A 48 -3.61 15.79 -27.26
N LYS A 49 -4.33 15.15 -26.32
CA LYS A 49 -3.78 14.73 -25.03
C LYS A 49 -3.99 13.25 -24.72
N VAL A 50 -2.96 12.62 -24.19
CA VAL A 50 -2.89 11.20 -23.86
C VAL A 50 -2.70 11.02 -22.35
N GLN A 51 -3.48 10.13 -21.75
CA GLN A 51 -3.28 9.75 -20.35
C GLN A 51 -2.34 8.56 -20.25
N VAL A 52 -1.34 8.69 -19.40
CA VAL A 52 -0.38 7.63 -19.11
C VAL A 52 -0.35 7.41 -17.60
N ARG A 53 -0.38 6.15 -17.20
CA ARG A 53 -0.18 5.73 -15.81
C ARG A 53 1.18 5.10 -15.66
N LEU A 54 1.97 5.63 -14.74
CA LEU A 54 3.29 5.13 -14.38
C LEU A 54 3.19 4.43 -13.03
N VAL A 55 3.69 3.20 -12.94
CA VAL A 55 3.86 2.51 -11.67
C VAL A 55 5.34 2.51 -11.33
N LEU A 56 5.69 3.17 -10.24
CA LEU A 56 7.05 3.41 -9.78
C LEU A 56 7.31 2.67 -8.46
N ASP A 57 8.53 2.20 -8.26
CA ASP A 57 9.07 1.85 -6.95
C ASP A 57 10.21 2.80 -6.60
N ALA A 58 9.99 3.62 -5.57
CA ALA A 58 10.91 4.65 -5.15
C ALA A 58 10.82 4.92 -3.64
N LYS A 59 11.80 5.66 -3.11
CA LYS A 59 11.77 6.17 -1.73
C LYS A 59 10.76 7.32 -1.63
N PRO A 60 10.02 7.49 -0.52
CA PRO A 60 9.03 8.57 -0.39
C PRO A 60 9.59 9.97 -0.67
N GLN A 61 10.83 10.21 -0.22
CA GLN A 61 11.52 11.49 -0.37
C GLN A 61 11.73 11.92 -1.83
N ILE A 62 11.90 10.96 -2.76
CA ILE A 62 12.18 11.27 -4.18
C ILE A 62 10.90 11.40 -5.02
N ILE A 63 9.76 10.89 -4.56
CA ILE A 63 8.49 10.93 -5.31
C ILE A 63 8.05 12.38 -5.55
N ASN A 64 8.15 13.23 -4.53
CA ASN A 64 7.84 14.65 -4.66
C ASN A 64 8.80 15.35 -5.64
N SER A 65 10.10 15.04 -5.58
CA SER A 65 11.08 15.60 -6.52
C SER A 65 10.82 15.17 -7.96
N ILE A 66 10.43 13.90 -8.19
CA ILE A 66 10.03 13.40 -9.51
C ILE A 66 8.79 14.14 -10.00
N LYS A 67 7.76 14.29 -9.16
CA LYS A 67 6.54 15.04 -9.49
C LYS A 67 6.87 16.47 -9.93
N ASP A 68 7.66 17.18 -9.12
CA ASP A 68 8.00 18.59 -9.38
C ASP A 68 8.81 18.74 -10.67
N GLU A 69 9.75 17.82 -10.95
CA GLU A 69 10.53 17.87 -12.20
C GLU A 69 9.65 17.55 -13.43
N ILE A 70 8.71 16.60 -13.34
CA ILE A 70 7.73 16.33 -14.40
C ILE A 70 6.86 17.57 -14.67
N GLU A 71 6.35 18.22 -13.63
CA GLU A 71 5.53 19.43 -13.76
C GLU A 71 6.34 20.60 -14.35
N SER A 72 7.62 20.75 -13.97
CA SER A 72 8.52 21.78 -14.53
C SER A 72 8.73 21.64 -16.04
N ARG A 73 8.57 20.42 -16.58
CA ARG A 73 8.68 20.12 -18.02
C ARG A 73 7.36 20.35 -18.77
N GLY A 74 6.33 20.88 -18.10
CA GLY A 74 5.03 21.18 -18.70
C GLY A 74 4.12 19.96 -18.87
N ILE A 75 4.45 18.85 -18.19
CA ILE A 75 3.61 17.65 -18.14
C ILE A 75 2.75 17.73 -16.89
N ARG A 76 1.43 17.55 -17.05
CA ARG A 76 0.50 17.67 -15.92
C ARG A 76 0.38 16.34 -15.19
N VAL A 77 0.68 16.34 -13.89
CA VAL A 77 0.38 15.22 -13.00
C VAL A 77 -1.06 15.34 -12.51
N LEU A 78 -1.87 14.30 -12.72
CA LEU A 78 -3.28 14.27 -12.36
C LEU A 78 -3.50 13.71 -10.95
N ARG A 79 -2.85 12.59 -10.64
CA ARG A 79 -2.96 11.88 -9.36
C ARG A 79 -1.68 11.14 -9.04
N ILE A 80 -1.36 11.07 -7.75
CA ILE A 80 -0.34 10.19 -7.19
C ILE A 80 -1.05 9.33 -6.13
N ASP A 81 -0.90 8.02 -6.24
CA ASP A 81 -1.45 7.05 -5.29
C ASP A 81 -0.31 6.23 -4.69
N GLU A 82 -0.25 6.16 -3.37
CA GLU A 82 0.85 5.52 -2.64
C GLU A 82 0.40 4.18 -2.08
N GLU A 83 0.92 3.09 -2.65
CA GLU A 83 0.82 1.75 -2.06
C GLU A 83 1.99 1.57 -1.07
N LYS A 84 1.75 2.06 0.16
CA LYS A 84 2.70 1.99 1.27
C LYS A 84 2.92 0.55 1.75
N TYR A 85 1.89 -0.29 1.71
CA TYR A 85 1.93 -1.66 2.18
C TYR A 85 1.90 -2.66 1.00
N ARG A 86 2.83 -3.61 0.99
CA ARG A 86 3.03 -4.57 -0.10
C ARG A 86 2.64 -5.99 0.26
N GLU A 87 2.71 -6.31 1.54
CA GLU A 87 2.40 -7.63 2.06
C GLU A 87 1.13 -7.54 2.91
N THR A 88 0.26 -8.54 2.75
CA THR A 88 -0.94 -8.66 3.55
C THR A 88 -0.96 -10.04 4.18
N ILE A 89 -1.28 -10.10 5.46
CA ILE A 89 -1.52 -11.34 6.18
C ILE A 89 -2.84 -11.29 6.93
N THR A 90 -3.47 -12.45 7.09
CA THR A 90 -4.59 -12.61 8.02
C THR A 90 -4.15 -13.57 9.11
N VAL A 91 -4.24 -13.12 10.36
CA VAL A 91 -3.97 -13.93 11.55
C VAL A 91 -5.26 -14.14 12.33
N ILE A 92 -5.37 -15.26 13.04
CA ILE A 92 -6.51 -15.54 13.91
C ILE A 92 -6.03 -15.65 15.35
N MET A 93 -6.68 -14.92 16.25
CA MET A 93 -6.46 -14.98 17.69
C MET A 93 -7.70 -15.58 18.36
N ILE A 94 -7.50 -16.58 19.22
CA ILE A 94 -8.57 -17.26 19.95
C ILE A 94 -8.29 -17.14 21.46
N GLY A 95 -9.26 -16.65 22.22
CA GLY A 95 -9.15 -16.48 23.68
C GLY A 95 -10.06 -15.38 24.20
N HIS A 96 -9.74 -14.77 25.34
CA HIS A 96 -10.50 -13.62 25.85
C HIS A 96 -10.04 -12.32 25.18
N VAL A 97 -10.11 -12.26 23.85
CA VAL A 97 -9.52 -11.18 23.02
C VAL A 97 -10.07 -9.78 23.38
N ILE A 98 -11.34 -9.70 23.80
CA ILE A 98 -11.94 -8.43 24.25
C ILE A 98 -11.45 -8.04 25.65
N ASN A 99 -11.39 -8.99 26.58
CA ASN A 99 -11.01 -8.73 27.97
C ASN A 99 -9.51 -8.43 28.11
N THR A 100 -8.71 -8.89 27.16
CA THR A 100 -7.25 -8.71 27.10
C THR A 100 -6.84 -7.46 26.30
N ASP A 101 -7.79 -6.55 26.06
CA ASP A 101 -7.60 -5.27 25.37
C ASP A 101 -7.08 -5.43 23.93
N ILE A 102 -8.01 -5.74 23.02
CA ILE A 102 -7.73 -5.79 21.57
C ILE A 102 -7.24 -4.44 21.03
N LYS A 103 -7.62 -3.32 21.67
CA LYS A 103 -7.20 -1.99 21.25
C LYS A 103 -5.72 -1.77 21.53
N ASP A 104 -5.19 -2.29 22.64
CA ASP A 104 -3.75 -2.31 22.91
C ASP A 104 -3.00 -3.09 21.81
N THR A 105 -3.49 -4.27 21.41
CA THR A 105 -2.86 -5.05 20.33
C THR A 105 -2.82 -4.27 19.01
N ILE A 106 -3.93 -3.65 18.59
CA ILE A 106 -3.97 -2.82 17.37
C ILE A 106 -3.01 -1.63 17.49
N SER A 107 -3.02 -0.94 18.64
CA SER A 107 -2.17 0.24 18.86
C SER A 107 -0.68 -0.10 18.82
N ARG A 108 -0.27 -1.28 19.31
CA ARG A 108 1.12 -1.74 19.24
C ARG A 108 1.56 -2.01 17.80
N ILE A 109 0.69 -2.62 16.98
CA ILE A 109 0.96 -2.89 15.55
C ILE A 109 1.06 -1.57 14.78
N ASP A 110 0.04 -0.72 14.86
CA ASP A 110 0.00 0.55 14.13
C ASP A 110 1.12 1.51 14.60
N GLY A 111 1.47 1.44 15.88
CA GLY A 111 2.55 2.22 16.49
C GLY A 111 3.95 1.88 15.96
N THR A 112 4.13 0.73 15.30
CA THR A 112 5.40 0.37 14.65
C THR A 112 5.70 1.23 13.42
N GLY A 113 4.67 1.78 12.77
CA GLY A 113 4.78 2.55 11.53
C GLY A 113 5.18 1.74 10.30
N ILE A 114 5.44 0.43 10.45
CA ILE A 114 5.83 -0.51 9.39
C ILE A 114 4.70 -1.47 8.99
N ALA A 115 3.65 -1.57 9.80
CA ALA A 115 2.42 -2.29 9.48
C ALA A 115 1.18 -1.61 10.07
N GLU A 116 0.02 -1.91 9.50
CA GLU A 116 -1.28 -1.41 9.93
C GLU A 116 -2.33 -2.52 9.93
N VAL A 117 -3.23 -2.49 10.91
CA VAL A 117 -4.44 -3.34 10.91
C VAL A 117 -5.49 -2.70 10.00
N VAL A 118 -5.81 -3.38 8.89
CA VAL A 118 -6.74 -2.86 7.87
C VAL A 118 -8.14 -3.44 7.92
N ASP A 119 -8.29 -4.60 8.57
CA ASP A 119 -9.60 -5.22 8.79
C ASP A 119 -9.57 -6.07 10.05
N MET A 120 -10.73 -6.17 10.71
CA MET A 120 -10.91 -6.99 11.90
C MET A 120 -12.30 -7.61 11.89
N SER A 121 -12.37 -8.93 12.05
CA SER A 121 -13.61 -9.66 12.27
C SER A 121 -13.60 -10.28 13.65
N LEU A 122 -14.69 -10.11 14.39
CA LEU A 122 -14.84 -10.62 15.75
C LEU A 122 -16.05 -11.55 15.82
N SER A 123 -15.86 -12.73 16.36
CA SER A 123 -16.95 -13.67 16.63
C SER A 123 -16.99 -14.01 18.13
N MET A 124 -18.09 -13.61 18.77
CA MET A 124 -18.35 -13.78 20.19
C MET A 124 -19.67 -14.55 20.36
N PRO A 125 -19.62 -15.89 20.41
CA PRO A 125 -20.84 -16.70 20.46
C PRO A 125 -21.60 -16.56 21.79
N GLU A 126 -20.90 -16.46 22.91
CA GLU A 126 -21.48 -16.27 24.26
C GLU A 126 -20.54 -15.43 25.12
N ILE A 127 -21.07 -14.75 26.15
CA ILE A 127 -20.30 -13.84 27.02
C ILE A 127 -19.13 -14.53 27.73
N VAL A 128 -19.28 -15.82 28.05
CA VAL A 128 -18.30 -16.62 28.82
C VAL A 128 -17.43 -17.49 27.92
N LYS A 129 -17.77 -17.60 26.62
CA LYS A 129 -17.01 -18.44 25.69
C LYS A 129 -15.82 -17.67 25.13
N PRO A 130 -14.74 -18.37 24.72
CA PRO A 130 -13.62 -17.75 24.05
C PRO A 130 -14.09 -16.95 22.83
N THR A 131 -13.61 -15.72 22.73
CA THR A 131 -13.80 -14.87 21.56
C THR A 131 -12.75 -15.24 20.50
N SER A 132 -13.13 -15.18 19.24
CA SER A 132 -12.20 -15.30 18.13
C SER A 132 -12.13 -13.97 17.37
N ALA A 133 -10.92 -13.53 17.08
CA ALA A 133 -10.66 -12.34 16.27
C ALA A 133 -9.78 -12.73 15.09
N ALA A 134 -10.23 -12.39 13.89
CA ALA A 134 -9.38 -12.39 12.70
C ALA A 134 -8.88 -10.96 12.47
N LEU A 135 -7.57 -10.78 12.36
CA LEU A 135 -6.95 -9.50 12.04
C LEU A 135 -6.30 -9.60 10.66
N LYS A 136 -6.59 -8.64 9.80
CA LYS A 136 -5.89 -8.45 8.53
C LYS A 136 -4.88 -7.32 8.69
N ILE A 137 -3.62 -7.63 8.45
CA ILE A 137 -2.49 -6.74 8.68
C ILE A 137 -1.77 -6.52 7.36
N ASN A 138 -1.52 -5.25 7.06
CA ASN A 138 -0.77 -4.81 5.89
C ASN A 138 0.60 -4.31 6.34
N ALA A 139 1.68 -4.81 5.74
CA ALA A 139 3.06 -4.43 6.08
C ALA A 139 3.80 -3.86 4.85
N VAL A 140 4.78 -2.99 5.11
CA VAL A 140 5.58 -2.31 4.06
C VAL A 140 6.32 -3.33 3.19
N GLY A 141 6.73 -4.45 3.77
CA GLY A 141 7.41 -5.54 3.10
C GLY A 141 7.40 -6.82 3.95
N ARG A 142 8.07 -7.85 3.44
CA ARG A 142 8.09 -9.19 4.05
C ARG A 142 8.88 -9.23 5.36
N THR A 143 9.97 -8.47 5.44
CA THR A 143 10.79 -8.38 6.65
C THR A 143 10.00 -7.73 7.78
N GLU A 144 9.34 -6.61 7.49
CA GLU A 144 8.49 -5.87 8.42
C GLU A 144 7.30 -6.71 8.88
N LEU A 145 6.72 -7.51 7.97
CA LEU A 145 5.67 -8.46 8.32
C LEU A 145 6.15 -9.48 9.35
N ASN A 146 7.35 -10.04 9.18
CA ASN A 146 7.91 -11.01 10.11
C ASN A 146 8.18 -10.39 11.49
N GLU A 147 8.68 -9.15 11.53
CA GLU A 147 8.87 -8.42 12.80
C GLU A 147 7.54 -8.25 13.57
N VAL A 148 6.48 -7.91 12.85
CA VAL A 148 5.13 -7.77 13.44
C VAL A 148 4.56 -9.12 13.87
N LEU A 149 4.85 -10.20 13.14
CA LEU A 149 4.45 -11.56 13.54
C LEU A 149 5.14 -12.02 14.82
N GLU A 150 6.44 -11.76 14.99
CA GLU A 150 7.14 -12.07 16.24
C GLU A 150 6.57 -11.25 17.41
N MET A 151 6.32 -9.96 17.21
CA MET A 151 5.61 -9.13 18.20
C MET A 151 4.23 -9.71 18.55
N LEU A 152 3.47 -10.17 17.56
CA LEU A 152 2.16 -10.80 17.79
C LEU A 152 2.27 -12.11 18.57
N LYS A 153 3.32 -12.92 18.35
CA LYS A 153 3.59 -14.12 19.16
C LYS A 153 3.85 -13.74 20.61
N GLU A 154 4.64 -12.69 20.86
CA GLU A 154 4.88 -12.18 22.22
C GLU A 154 3.58 -11.69 22.90
N ILE A 155 2.77 -10.90 22.18
CA ILE A 155 1.48 -10.40 22.69
C ILE A 155 0.52 -11.56 22.98
N ALA A 156 0.50 -12.59 22.12
CA ALA A 156 -0.34 -13.76 22.31
C ALA A 156 0.07 -14.54 23.56
N LEU A 157 1.38 -14.69 23.81
CA LEU A 157 1.89 -15.30 25.04
C LEU A 157 1.58 -14.45 26.29
N GLU A 158 1.76 -13.13 26.22
CA GLU A 158 1.45 -12.18 27.30
C GLU A 158 -0.03 -12.27 27.71
N LYS A 159 -0.92 -12.39 26.72
CA LYS A 159 -2.37 -12.32 26.90
C LYS A 159 -3.06 -13.69 26.99
N ASP A 160 -2.29 -14.79 27.01
CA ASP A 160 -2.80 -16.17 26.98
C ASP A 160 -3.82 -16.39 25.83
N LEU A 161 -3.43 -15.97 24.63
CA LEU A 161 -4.19 -16.11 23.40
C LEU A 161 -3.55 -17.16 22.50
N LEU A 162 -4.39 -17.98 21.87
CA LEU A 162 -3.94 -18.86 20.81
C LEU A 162 -3.85 -18.07 19.50
N LEU A 163 -2.64 -17.90 18.97
CA LEU A 163 -2.38 -17.29 17.69
C LEU A 163 -2.25 -18.37 16.60
N ILE A 164 -3.01 -18.23 15.52
CA ILE A 164 -2.95 -19.07 14.33
C ILE A 164 -2.42 -18.22 13.18
N LEU A 165 -1.33 -18.67 12.61
CA LEU A 165 -0.68 -18.07 11.45
C LEU A 165 -1.05 -18.84 10.17
N PRO A 166 -1.06 -18.19 9.01
CA PRO A 166 -1.19 -18.87 7.73
C PRO A 166 0.05 -19.73 7.44
N ILE A 167 -0.13 -20.78 6.63
CA ILE A 167 0.90 -21.80 6.34
C ILE A 167 2.17 -21.19 5.72
N ASP A 168 2.05 -20.07 5.02
CA ASP A 168 3.16 -19.39 4.34
C ASP A 168 3.94 -18.41 5.25
N ALA A 169 3.63 -18.40 6.55
CA ALA A 169 4.18 -17.47 7.55
C ALA A 169 5.03 -18.16 8.65
N ASP A 170 5.26 -19.48 8.53
CA ASP A 170 6.21 -20.25 9.35
C ASP A 170 7.63 -20.28 8.73
#